data_AF-A0A7J9Q8N1-F1
#
_entry.id   AF-A0A7J9Q8N1-F1
#
_cell.length_a   1.000
_cell.length_b   1.000
_cell.length_c   1.000
_cell.angle_alpha   90.00
_cell.angle_beta   90.00
_cell.angle_gamma   90.00
#
_symmetry.space_group_name_H-M   'P 1'
#
loop_
_entity.id
_entity.type
_entity.pdbx_description
1 polymer ?
#
loop_
_entity_poly.entity_id
_entity_poly.type
_entity_poly.pdbx_seq_one_letter_code
_entity_poly.pdbx_strand_id
1 'polypeptide(L)' 'MTGKLYIVGVGPGHHDHMTFRAKEVISESDTIVGYETYVNLVQDLI' A
#
# COMPACT_ATOMS: atom_id res chain seq x y z
N MET A 1 -4.66 -15.71 -17.63
CA MET A 1 -4.54 -15.23 -16.23
C MET A 1 -4.71 -13.72 -16.25
N THR A 2 -5.51 -13.16 -15.36
CA THR A 2 -5.74 -11.71 -15.27
C THR A 2 -5.20 -11.20 -13.94
N GLY A 3 -4.20 -10.30 -14.02
CA GLY A 3 -3.69 -9.57 -12.86
C GLY A 3 -4.58 -8.39 -12.51
N LYS A 4 -4.37 -7.82 -11.31
CA LYS A 4 -4.97 -6.56 -10.89
C LYS A 4 -3.86 -5.55 -10.60
N LEU A 5 -4.10 -4.29 -10.93
CA LEU A 5 -3.24 -3.17 -10.59
C LEU A 5 -4.03 -2.20 -9.74
N TYR A 6 -3.52 -1.90 -8.55
CA TYR A 6 -4.09 -0.91 -7.65
C TYR A 6 -3.21 0.35 -7.64
N ILE A 7 -3.83 1.53 -7.74
CA ILE A 7 -3.17 2.79 -7.40
C ILE A 7 -3.67 3.17 -6.02
N VAL A 8 -2.77 3.17 -5.04
CA VAL A 8 -3.11 3.31 -3.62
C VAL A 8 -2.51 4.59 -3.08
N GLY A 9 -3.36 5.43 -2.47
CA GLY A 9 -2.92 6.55 -1.66
C GLY A 9 -2.68 6.09 -0.22
N VAL A 10 -1.47 6.32 0.30
CA VAL A 10 -1.07 5.93 1.68
C VAL A 10 -1.41 7.00 2.73
N GLY A 11 -1.96 8.14 2.30
CA GLY A 11 -2.21 9.29 3.16
C GLY A 11 -0.94 10.12 3.43
N PRO A 12 -0.95 11.01 4.44
CA PRO A 12 0.16 11.91 4.74
C PRO A 12 1.34 11.25 5.48
N GLY A 13 1.23 9.98 5.88
CA GLY A 13 2.34 9.22 6.48
C GLY A 13 1.93 8.28 7.61
N HIS A 14 1.10 8.73 8.56
CA HIS A 14 0.69 7.89 9.70
C HIS A 14 -0.43 6.92 9.31
N HIS A 15 -0.39 5.67 9.81
CA HIS A 15 -1.36 4.62 9.49
C HIS A 15 -2.81 4.93 9.90
N ASP A 16 -3.02 5.85 10.84
CA ASP A 16 -4.35 6.31 11.26
C ASP A 16 -5.07 7.11 10.17
N HIS A 17 -4.31 7.65 9.21
CA HIS A 17 -4.87 8.36 8.07
C HIS A 17 -5.09 7.45 6.85
N MET A 18 -4.68 6.18 6.94
CA MET A 18 -4.85 5.23 5.86
C MET A 18 -6.23 4.59 5.96
N THR A 19 -6.95 4.52 4.83
CA THR A 19 -8.23 3.81 4.79
C THR A 19 -8.03 2.31 5.03
N PHE A 20 -9.05 1.66 5.57
CA PHE A 20 -9.05 0.20 5.74
C PHE A 20 -8.77 -0.53 4.42
N ARG A 21 -9.38 -0.09 3.32
CA ARG A 21 -9.18 -0.71 2.00
C ARG A 21 -7.73 -0.58 1.49
N ALA A 22 -7.06 0.53 1.77
CA ALA A 22 -5.65 0.71 1.39
C ALA A 22 -4.74 -0.29 2.13
N LYS A 23 -5.00 -0.56 3.42
CA LYS A 23 -4.26 -1.58 4.18
C LYS A 23 -4.48 -2.97 3.59
N GLU A 24 -5.72 -3.34 3.30
CA GLU A 24 -6.06 -4.64 2.71
C GLU A 24 -5.33 -4.88 1.38
N VAL A 25 -5.41 -3.93 0.44
CA VAL A 25 -4.81 -4.12 -0.90
C VAL A 25 -3.29 -4.22 -0.82
N ILE A 26 -2.65 -3.49 0.08
CA ILE A 26 -1.20 -3.56 0.30
C ILE A 26 -0.84 -4.97 0.80
N SER A 27 -1.56 -5.47 1.80
CA SER A 27 -1.29 -6.78 2.40
C SER A 27 -1.58 -7.98 1.48
N GLU A 28 -2.54 -7.85 0.54
CA GLU A 28 -2.90 -8.93 -0.39
C GLU A 28 -2.11 -8.90 -1.70
N SER A 29 -1.31 -7.86 -1.95
CA SER A 29 -0.60 -7.68 -3.21
C SER A 29 0.69 -8.50 -3.26
N ASP A 30 0.86 -9.29 -4.32
CA ASP A 30 2.07 -10.09 -4.54
C ASP A 30 3.33 -9.23 -4.79
N THR A 31 3.16 -7.99 -5.23
CA THR A 31 4.27 -7.07 -5.55
C THR A 31 3.84 -5.63 -5.32
N ILE A 32 4.69 -4.87 -4.63
CA ILE A 32 4.51 -3.44 -4.38
C ILE A 32 5.60 -2.66 -5.12
N VAL A 33 5.20 -1.63 -5.85
CA VAL A 33 6.11 -0.75 -6.60
C VAL A 33 5.81 0.69 -6.22
N GLY A 34 6.84 1.43 -5.80
CA GLY A 34 6.71 2.82 -5.41
C GLY A 34 8.06 3.49 -5.17
N TYR A 35 8.02 4.79 -4.91
CA TYR A 35 9.20 5.52 -4.44
C TYR A 35 9.59 5.02 -3.04
N GLU A 36 10.89 4.85 -2.80
CA GLU A 36 11.42 4.24 -1.56
C GLU A 36 10.80 4.85 -0.30
N THR A 37 10.70 6.18 -0.23
CA THR A 37 10.07 6.89 0.88
C THR A 37 8.64 6.41 1.17
N TYR A 38 7.82 6.16 0.15
CA TYR A 38 6.43 5.72 0.33
C TYR A 38 6.31 4.23 0.63
N VAL A 39 7.21 3.41 0.08
CA VAL A 39 7.26 1.98 0.41
C VAL A 39 7.62 1.80 1.89
N ASN A 40 8.57 2.59 2.39
CA ASN A 40 8.97 2.55 3.80
C ASN A 40 7.84 2.95 4.76
N LEU A 41 6.91 3.82 4.34
CA LEU A 41 5.73 4.20 5.16
C LEU A 41 4.73 3.07 5.35
N VAL A 42 4.82 2.00 4.56
CA VAL A 42 3.87 0.88 4.62
C VAL A 42 4.56 -0.46 4.88
N GLN A 43 5.84 -0.43 5.27
CA GLN A 43 6.69 -1.61 5.41
C GLN A 43 6.20 -2.58 6.51
N ASP A 44 5.49 -2.09 7.51
CA ASP A 44 4.83 -2.88 8.56
C ASP A 44 3.58 -3.63 8.07
N LEU A 45 3.09 -3.30 6.86
CA LEU A 45 1.93 -3.94 6.22
C LEU A 45 2.31 -4.98 5.16
N ILE A 46 3.61 -5.12 4.85
CA ILE A 46 4.17 -6.02 3.81
C ILE A 46 4.61 -7.34 4.43
#